data_AF-A0A256Z5X8-F1
#
_entry.id   AF-A0A256Z5X8-F1
#
_cell.length_a   1.000
_cell.length_b   1.000
_cell.length_c   1.000
_cell.angle_alpha   90.00
_cell.angle_beta   90.00
_cell.angle_gamma   90.00
#
_symmetry.space_group_name_H-M   'P 1'
#
loop_
_entity.id
_entity.type
_entity.pdbx_description
1 polymer ?
#
loop_
_entity_poly.entity_id
_entity_poly.type
_entity_poly.pdbx_seq_one_letter_code
_entity_poly.pdbx_strand_id
1 'polypeptide(L)'
;MAKLTASSKPSKQRYAYFNAPLHKRHTFFNAKLSDELVKQYGVKRLPVRKGDVVRIMRGDWAGHEGKVVKVDYERIRIYVEGVTLKRADGTPVYYPIHPSKVMIVKLDLSDKYRLKIIERRRKAREQSEKAKAEKGAKAEEGAQESKEGGSREKVKEEEVKSEERGSEGGGK
;
A
#
# COMPACT_ATOMS: atom_id res chain seq x y z
N MET A 1 3.79 -5.73 3.20
CA MET A 1 3.42 -6.44 4.45
C MET A 1 4.68 -7.07 5.02
N ALA A 2 4.78 -7.25 6.34
CA ALA A 2 5.90 -8.02 6.89
C ALA A 2 5.81 -9.46 6.38
N LYS A 3 6.86 -9.95 5.73
CA LYS A 3 6.93 -11.34 5.28
C LYS A 3 7.15 -12.22 6.51
N LEU A 4 6.14 -13.00 6.89
CA LEU A 4 6.23 -13.89 8.05
C LEU A 4 6.98 -15.18 7.72
N THR A 5 6.82 -15.68 6.50
CA THR A 5 7.42 -16.93 6.00
C THR A 5 7.82 -16.75 4.53
N ALA A 6 8.91 -17.43 4.11
CA ALA A 6 9.41 -17.39 2.74
C ALA A 6 8.55 -18.17 1.73
N SER A 7 7.81 -19.19 2.21
CA SER A 7 7.03 -20.13 1.40
C SER A 7 5.76 -19.52 0.81
N SER A 8 5.45 -19.90 -0.43
CA SER A 8 4.19 -19.55 -1.12
C SER A 8 2.99 -20.44 -0.70
N LYS A 9 3.24 -21.55 0.03
CA LYS A 9 2.17 -22.51 0.38
C LYS A 9 1.12 -21.86 1.30
N PRO A 10 -0.18 -21.86 0.94
CA PRO A 10 -1.23 -21.20 1.71
C PRO A 10 -1.35 -21.67 3.17
N SER A 11 -1.18 -22.98 3.42
CA SER A 11 -1.23 -23.54 4.77
C SER A 11 -0.10 -23.00 5.66
N LYS A 12 1.12 -22.89 5.11
CA LYS A 12 2.28 -22.32 5.84
C LYS A 12 2.10 -20.83 6.12
N GLN A 13 1.48 -20.09 5.20
CA GLN A 13 1.19 -18.66 5.38
C GLN A 13 0.12 -18.42 6.46
N ARG A 14 -0.97 -19.20 6.44
CA ARG A 14 -2.03 -19.13 7.46
C ARG A 14 -1.49 -19.47 8.84
N TYR A 15 -0.73 -20.56 8.96
CA TYR A 15 -0.09 -20.95 10.22
C TYR A 15 0.80 -19.82 10.77
N ALA A 16 1.63 -19.21 9.93
CA ALA A 16 2.50 -18.12 10.33
C ALA A 16 1.75 -16.85 10.74
N TYR A 17 0.60 -16.56 10.12
CA TYR A 17 -0.26 -15.42 10.49
C TYR A 17 -0.87 -15.61 11.88
N PHE A 18 -1.48 -16.77 12.15
CA PHE A 18 -2.12 -17.04 13.43
C PHE A 18 -1.12 -17.17 14.59
N ASN A 19 0.06 -17.71 14.33
CA ASN A 19 1.10 -17.93 15.35
C ASN A 19 2.18 -16.83 15.39
N ALA A 20 1.96 -15.69 14.74
CA ALA A 20 2.93 -14.60 14.75
C ALA A 20 3.20 -14.08 16.18
N PRO A 21 4.44 -13.72 16.54
CA PRO A 21 4.75 -13.10 17.83
C PRO A 21 4.24 -11.65 17.89
N LEU A 22 4.01 -11.13 19.10
CA LEU A 22 3.36 -9.83 19.33
C LEU A 22 4.00 -8.66 18.56
N HIS A 23 5.33 -8.58 18.53
CA HIS A 23 6.05 -7.51 17.81
C HIS A 23 5.78 -7.54 16.29
N LYS A 24 5.57 -8.71 15.69
CA LYS A 24 5.18 -8.83 14.27
C LYS A 24 3.71 -8.51 14.06
N ARG A 25 2.85 -8.90 15.01
CA ARG A 25 1.39 -8.63 14.97
C ARG A 25 1.06 -7.15 14.90
N HIS A 26 1.91 -6.29 15.48
CA HIS A 26 1.76 -4.84 15.35
C HIS A 26 1.64 -4.37 13.88
N THR A 27 2.29 -5.06 12.95
CA THR A 27 2.23 -4.71 11.51
C THR A 27 0.83 -4.97 10.90
N PHE A 28 0.04 -5.87 11.47
CA PHE A 28 -1.31 -6.18 10.98
C PHE A 28 -2.33 -5.08 11.29
N PHE A 29 -2.03 -4.20 12.25
CA PHE A 29 -2.89 -3.09 12.65
C PHE A 29 -2.83 -1.87 11.72
N ASN A 30 -2.26 -2.02 10.52
CA ASN A 30 -2.09 -0.93 9.58
C ASN A 30 -3.44 -0.52 8.96
N ALA A 31 -3.85 0.72 9.18
CA ALA A 31 -5.08 1.32 8.65
C ALA A 31 -4.78 2.45 7.65
N LYS A 32 -5.76 2.82 6.83
CA LYS A 32 -5.68 3.97 5.92
C LYS A 32 -5.79 5.27 6.72
N LEU A 33 -4.99 6.28 6.39
CA LEU A 33 -5.18 7.65 6.92
C LEU A 33 -6.22 8.41 6.08
N SER A 34 -6.91 9.36 6.70
CA SER A 34 -7.75 10.34 6.00
C SER A 34 -6.92 11.14 5.00
N ASP A 35 -7.54 11.59 3.91
CA ASP A 35 -6.81 12.24 2.84
C ASP A 35 -6.18 13.57 3.29
N GLU A 36 -6.74 14.23 4.32
CA GLU A 36 -6.15 15.39 5.01
C GLU A 36 -4.83 15.02 5.71
N LEU A 37 -4.82 13.96 6.51
CA LEU A 37 -3.60 13.48 7.19
C LEU A 37 -2.55 13.00 6.19
N VAL A 38 -2.97 12.41 5.07
CA VAL A 38 -2.06 12.01 3.99
C VAL A 38 -1.36 13.22 3.39
N LYS A 39 -2.08 14.34 3.18
CA LYS A 39 -1.49 15.58 2.67
C LYS A 39 -0.50 16.18 3.67
N GLN A 40 -0.85 16.20 4.96
CA GLN A 40 0.01 16.78 6.01
C GLN A 40 1.30 15.97 6.23
N TYR A 41 1.19 14.65 6.38
CA TYR A 41 2.33 13.80 6.78
C TYR A 41 2.99 13.07 5.61
N GLY A 42 2.37 13.06 4.42
CA GLY A 42 2.89 12.36 3.23
C GLY A 42 2.80 10.83 3.32
N VAL A 43 2.18 10.25 4.35
CA VAL A 43 2.11 8.79 4.56
C VAL A 43 0.70 8.29 4.33
N LYS A 44 0.53 7.18 3.60
CA LYS A 44 -0.81 6.63 3.28
C LYS A 44 -1.43 5.77 4.39
N ARG A 45 -0.60 5.08 5.19
CA ARG A 45 -1.05 4.07 6.16
C ARG A 45 -0.18 4.07 7.42
N LEU A 46 -0.81 3.93 8.58
CA LEU A 46 -0.16 3.80 9.88
C LEU A 46 -0.84 2.73 10.75
N PRO A 47 -0.11 2.10 11.69
CA PRO A 47 -0.70 1.21 12.66
C PRO A 47 -1.58 1.99 13.65
N VAL A 48 -2.81 1.50 13.84
CA VAL A 48 -3.76 2.06 14.81
C VAL A 48 -3.26 1.84 16.23
N ARG A 49 -3.43 2.86 17.08
CA ARG A 49 -3.09 2.82 18.50
C ARG A 49 -4.27 3.26 19.36
N LYS A 50 -4.18 2.93 20.65
CA LYS A 50 -5.09 3.51 21.66
C LYS A 50 -4.98 5.03 21.60
N GLY A 51 -6.11 5.71 21.61
CA GLY A 51 -6.17 7.17 21.56
C GLY A 51 -6.36 7.77 20.16
N ASP A 52 -6.10 7.02 19.08
CA ASP A 52 -6.43 7.48 17.73
C ASP A 52 -7.95 7.62 17.56
N VAL A 53 -8.39 8.61 16.79
CA VAL A 53 -9.79 8.74 16.37
C VAL A 53 -9.95 8.10 15.01
N VAL A 54 -10.91 7.20 14.91
CA VAL A 54 -11.10 6.37 13.74
C VAL A 54 -12.53 6.39 13.24
N ARG A 55 -12.67 6.30 11.92
CA ARG A 55 -13.93 6.15 11.20
C ARG A 55 -14.04 4.74 10.63
N ILE A 56 -15.16 4.08 10.86
CA ILE A 56 -15.42 2.74 10.32
C ILE A 56 -15.90 2.87 8.87
N MET A 57 -15.26 2.15 7.95
CA MET A 57 -15.60 2.20 6.53
C MET A 57 -16.56 1.09 6.09
N ARG A 58 -16.56 -0.07 6.75
CA ARG A 58 -17.30 -1.26 6.31
C ARG A 58 -17.95 -2.00 7.48
N GLY A 59 -19.14 -2.56 7.26
CA GLY A 59 -19.93 -3.32 8.22
C GLY A 59 -21.10 -2.51 8.78
N ASP A 60 -21.78 -3.05 9.78
CA ASP A 60 -23.02 -2.48 10.35
C ASP A 60 -22.81 -1.09 10.97
N TRP A 61 -21.61 -0.87 11.51
CA TRP A 61 -21.21 0.39 12.14
C TRP A 61 -20.48 1.35 11.19
N ALA A 62 -20.65 1.18 9.87
CA ALA A 62 -20.02 2.05 8.89
C ALA A 62 -20.48 3.51 9.05
N GLY A 63 -19.54 4.45 8.88
CA GLY A 63 -19.79 5.88 9.07
C GLY A 63 -19.57 6.37 10.51
N HIS A 64 -19.61 5.48 11.51
CA HIS A 64 -19.36 5.87 12.91
C HIS A 64 -17.89 6.28 13.12
N GLU A 65 -17.71 7.40 13.82
CA GLU A 65 -16.41 7.91 14.25
C GLU A 65 -16.28 7.77 15.77
N GLY A 66 -15.13 7.30 16.24
CA GLY A 66 -14.91 7.13 17.67
C GLY A 66 -13.44 6.97 18.03
N LYS A 67 -13.14 7.15 19.30
CA LYS A 67 -11.78 6.96 19.82
C LYS A 67 -11.49 5.48 20.04
N VAL A 68 -10.27 5.05 19.77
CA VAL A 68 -9.85 3.68 20.03
C VAL A 68 -9.58 3.50 21.52
N VAL A 69 -10.38 2.66 22.16
CA VAL A 69 -10.31 2.36 23.60
C VAL A 69 -9.25 1.30 23.88
N LYS A 70 -9.32 0.19 23.13
CA LYS A 70 -8.45 -0.98 23.32
C LYS A 70 -8.02 -1.56 21.97
N VAL A 71 -6.76 -1.96 21.92
CA VAL A 71 -6.16 -2.71 20.80
C VAL A 71 -5.80 -4.09 21.32
N ASP A 72 -6.35 -5.13 20.71
CA ASP A 72 -6.14 -6.53 21.09
C ASP A 72 -5.31 -7.23 20.04
N TYR A 73 -4.00 -7.36 20.32
CA TYR A 73 -3.03 -8.00 19.43
C TYR A 73 -3.23 -9.52 19.29
N GLU A 74 -3.85 -10.18 20.28
CA GLU A 74 -4.08 -11.62 20.23
C GLU A 74 -5.16 -11.98 19.21
N ARG A 75 -6.24 -11.20 19.18
CA ARG A 75 -7.37 -11.42 18.28
C ARG A 75 -7.29 -10.58 17.00
N ILE A 76 -6.33 -9.67 16.91
CA ILE A 76 -6.17 -8.70 15.81
C ILE A 76 -7.44 -7.86 15.67
N ARG A 77 -7.95 -7.36 16.80
CA ARG A 77 -9.19 -6.57 16.88
C ARG A 77 -8.97 -5.25 17.60
N ILE A 78 -9.81 -4.28 17.25
CA ILE A 78 -9.87 -2.95 17.83
C ILE A 78 -11.27 -2.74 18.41
N TYR A 79 -11.32 -2.09 19.55
CA TYR A 79 -12.55 -1.66 20.21
C TYR A 79 -12.63 -0.13 20.15
N VAL A 80 -13.74 0.36 19.60
CA VAL A 80 -13.97 1.78 19.33
C VAL A 80 -15.10 2.27 20.23
N GLU A 81 -14.95 3.47 20.78
CA GLU A 81 -15.96 4.14 21.58
C GLU A 81 -17.24 4.39 20.76
N GLY A 82 -18.41 4.22 21.40
CA GLY A 82 -19.73 4.32 20.75
C GLY A 82 -20.17 3.06 19.99
N VAL A 83 -19.26 2.13 19.72
CA VAL A 83 -19.55 0.89 18.98
C VAL A 83 -19.73 -0.26 19.98
N THR A 84 -20.95 -0.41 20.47
CA THR A 84 -21.29 -1.37 21.54
C THR A 84 -22.44 -2.30 21.16
N LEU A 85 -22.37 -3.53 21.63
CA LEU A 85 -23.45 -4.50 21.67
C LEU A 85 -24.10 -4.48 23.05
N LYS A 86 -25.42 -4.62 23.11
CA LYS A 86 -26.14 -4.88 24.38
C LYS A 86 -26.16 -6.38 24.63
N ARG A 87 -25.70 -6.81 25.82
CA ARG A 87 -25.92 -8.19 26.30
C ARG A 87 -27.36 -8.38 26.78
N ALA A 88 -27.76 -9.63 27.02
CA ALA A 88 -29.06 -9.96 27.61
C ALA A 88 -29.27 -9.26 28.97
N ASP A 89 -28.20 -9.13 29.75
CA ASP A 89 -28.19 -8.43 31.04
C ASP A 89 -28.25 -6.89 30.91
N GLY A 90 -28.34 -6.34 29.69
CA GLY A 90 -28.37 -4.91 29.40
C GLY A 90 -27.00 -4.22 29.41
N THR A 91 -25.94 -4.90 29.85
CA THR A 91 -24.58 -4.33 29.90
C THR A 91 -24.01 -4.08 28.49
N PRO A 92 -23.41 -2.89 28.23
CA PRO A 92 -22.79 -2.58 26.94
C PRO A 92 -21.40 -3.20 26.83
N VAL A 93 -21.15 -3.92 25.74
CA VAL A 93 -19.84 -4.52 25.41
C VAL A 93 -19.37 -4.02 24.07
N TYR A 94 -18.11 -3.59 23.98
CA TYR A 94 -17.56 -3.10 22.73
C TYR A 94 -17.54 -4.16 21.62
N TYR A 95 -17.94 -3.76 20.42
CA TYR A 95 -17.92 -4.63 19.25
C TYR A 95 -16.50 -4.75 18.66
N PRO A 96 -15.99 -5.96 18.38
CA PRO A 96 -14.63 -6.17 17.90
C PRO A 96 -14.47 -5.92 16.39
N ILE A 97 -13.77 -4.85 16.03
CA ILE A 97 -13.57 -4.43 14.63
C ILE A 97 -12.17 -4.80 14.14
N HIS A 98 -12.04 -5.18 12.87
CA HIS A 98 -10.74 -5.42 12.26
C HIS A 98 -10.09 -4.12 11.76
N PRO A 99 -8.80 -3.85 12.02
CA PRO A 99 -8.12 -2.60 11.66
C PRO A 99 -8.21 -2.19 10.19
N SER A 100 -8.23 -3.17 9.27
CA SER A 100 -8.31 -2.87 7.83
C SER A 100 -9.66 -2.28 7.38
N LYS A 101 -10.71 -2.40 8.21
CA LYS A 101 -12.05 -1.85 7.92
C LYS A 101 -12.20 -0.40 8.36
N VAL A 102 -11.11 0.22 8.81
CA VAL A 102 -11.12 1.48 9.53
C VAL A 102 -10.19 2.48 8.85
N MET A 103 -10.56 3.76 8.90
CA MET A 103 -9.75 4.90 8.49
C MET A 103 -9.41 5.74 9.72
N ILE A 104 -8.15 6.15 9.88
CA ILE A 104 -7.75 7.05 10.96
C ILE A 104 -8.06 8.49 10.53
N VAL A 105 -8.85 9.20 11.33
CA VAL A 105 -9.26 10.59 11.10
C VAL A 105 -8.34 11.55 11.86
N LYS A 106 -8.01 11.23 13.12
CA LYS A 106 -7.07 12.01 13.94
C LYS A 106 -6.05 11.08 14.58
N LEU A 107 -4.79 11.50 14.55
CA LEU A 107 -3.68 10.77 15.14
C LEU A 107 -3.44 11.25 16.57
N ASP A 108 -3.18 10.32 17.48
CA ASP A 108 -2.54 10.64 18.74
C ASP A 108 -1.02 10.74 18.53
N LEU A 109 -0.44 11.92 18.78
CA LEU A 109 0.98 12.22 18.59
C LEU A 109 1.77 12.29 19.91
N SER A 110 1.16 11.88 21.02
CA SER A 110 1.79 11.93 22.34
C SER A 110 3.10 11.13 22.42
N ASP A 111 3.23 10.06 21.63
CA ASP A 111 4.44 9.24 21.58
C ASP A 111 5.47 9.73 20.54
N LYS A 112 6.65 10.12 21.04
CA LYS A 112 7.82 10.54 20.24
C LYS A 112 8.23 9.49 19.18
N TYR A 113 8.09 8.19 19.48
CA TYR A 113 8.44 7.15 18.51
C TYR A 113 7.47 7.11 17.32
N ARG A 114 6.22 7.53 17.50
CA ARG A 114 5.25 7.58 16.41
C ARG A 114 5.62 8.66 15.40
N LEU A 115 6.04 9.83 15.88
CA LEU A 115 6.56 10.93 15.05
C LEU A 115 7.78 10.48 14.24
N LYS A 116 8.77 9.85 14.90
CA LYS A 116 9.96 9.29 14.24
C LYS A 116 9.59 8.28 13.13
N ILE A 117 8.59 7.44 13.35
CA ILE A 117 8.12 6.48 12.33
C ILE A 117 7.48 7.18 11.14
N ILE A 118 6.68 8.23 11.39
CA ILE A 118 6.04 9.02 10.33
C ILE A 118 7.10 9.69 9.45
N GLU A 119 8.07 10.37 10.05
CA GLU A 119 9.17 11.03 9.34
C GLU A 119 10.00 10.03 8.53
N ARG A 120 10.36 8.89 9.13
CA ARG A 120 11.09 7.83 8.42
C ARG A 120 10.30 7.30 7.22
N ARG A 121 8.99 7.08 7.37
CA ARG A 121 8.12 6.61 6.27
C ARG A 121 7.96 7.68 5.18
N ARG A 122 7.89 8.95 5.56
CA ARG A 122 7.84 10.08 4.61
C ARG A 122 9.11 10.14 3.76
N LYS A 123 10.29 10.15 4.39
CA LYS A 123 11.59 10.16 3.68
C LYS A 123 11.73 8.97 2.73
N ALA A 124 11.38 7.77 3.19
CA ALA A 124 11.42 6.56 2.36
C ALA A 124 10.48 6.65 1.15
N ARG A 125 9.31 7.31 1.30
CA ARG A 125 8.38 7.52 0.20
C ARG A 125 8.93 8.51 -0.81
N GLU A 126 9.46 9.64 -0.36
CA GLU A 126 10.08 10.66 -1.22
C GLU A 126 11.24 10.06 -2.04
N GLN A 127 12.10 9.25 -1.42
CA GLN A 127 13.15 8.50 -2.13
C GLN A 127 12.58 7.53 -3.17
N SER A 128 11.50 6.81 -2.82
CA SER A 128 10.86 5.89 -3.76
C SER A 128 10.18 6.59 -4.93
N GLU A 129 9.65 7.80 -4.72
CA GLU A 129 9.03 8.61 -5.77
C GLU A 129 10.11 9.18 -6.72
N LYS A 130 11.26 9.63 -6.19
CA LYS A 130 12.43 10.02 -6.99
C LYS A 130 12.97 8.86 -7.83
N ALA A 131 13.19 7.70 -7.21
CA ALA A 131 13.68 6.51 -7.92
C ALA A 131 12.69 6.01 -8.99
N LYS A 132 11.38 6.20 -8.79
CA LYS A 132 10.37 5.89 -9.81
C LYS A 132 10.38 6.91 -10.96
N ALA A 133 10.57 8.19 -10.67
CA ALA A 133 10.71 9.22 -11.69
C ALA A 133 11.95 8.98 -12.57
N GLU A 134 13.10 8.67 -11.96
CA GLU A 134 14.33 8.32 -12.69
C GLU A 134 14.18 7.05 -13.54
N LYS A 135 13.48 6.02 -13.04
CA LYS A 135 13.18 4.81 -13.82
C LYS A 135 12.15 5.06 -14.92
N GLY A 136 11.19 5.97 -14.71
CA GLY A 136 10.23 6.40 -15.71
C GLY A 136 10.91 7.13 -16.86
N ALA A 137 11.81 8.08 -16.54
CA ALA A 137 12.62 8.79 -17.55
C ALA A 137 13.50 7.83 -18.36
N LYS A 138 14.17 6.87 -17.71
CA LYS A 138 14.96 5.83 -18.41
C LYS A 138 14.12 4.88 -19.26
N ALA A 139 12.87 4.62 -18.88
CA ALA A 139 11.95 3.79 -19.65
C ALA A 139 11.36 4.54 -20.86
N GLU A 140 11.17 5.87 -20.75
CA GLU A 140 10.80 6.73 -21.88
C GLU A 140 11.96 6.92 -22.87
N GLU A 141 13.20 7.11 -22.39
CA GLU A 141 14.41 7.15 -23.26
C GLU A 141 14.62 5.82 -24.00
N GLY A 142 14.52 4.67 -23.31
CA GLY A 142 14.62 3.36 -23.96
C GLY A 142 13.47 3.06 -24.94
N ALA A 143 12.30 3.66 -24.74
CA ALA A 143 11.17 3.58 -25.68
C ALA A 143 11.34 4.53 -26.89
N GLN A 144 12.10 5.62 -26.75
CA GLN A 144 12.49 6.50 -27.85
C GLN A 144 13.64 5.91 -28.67
N GLU A 145 14.66 5.33 -28.04
CA GLU A 145 15.76 4.63 -28.76
C GLU A 145 15.28 3.40 -29.54
N SER A 146 14.31 2.64 -29.02
CA SER A 146 13.73 1.50 -29.74
C SER A 146 12.81 1.92 -30.90
N LYS A 147 12.18 3.10 -30.83
CA LYS A 147 11.42 3.68 -31.96
C LYS A 147 12.32 4.25 -33.04
N GLU A 148 13.41 4.93 -32.67
CA GLU A 148 14.42 5.38 -33.64
C GLU A 148 15.17 4.21 -34.26
N GLY A 149 15.52 3.18 -33.48
CA GLY A 149 16.15 1.94 -33.97
C GLY A 149 15.28 1.20 -34.99
N GLY A 150 14.00 0.97 -34.68
CA GLY A 150 13.07 0.34 -35.60
C GLY A 150 12.76 1.17 -36.85
N SER A 151 12.91 2.51 -36.79
CA SER A 151 12.80 3.37 -37.97
C SER A 151 14.05 3.30 -38.86
N ARG A 152 15.25 3.20 -38.29
CA ARG A 152 16.52 3.05 -39.03
C ARG A 152 16.66 1.69 -39.71
N GLU A 153 16.14 0.63 -39.09
CA GLU A 153 16.21 -0.73 -39.64
C GLU A 153 15.26 -0.90 -40.84
N LYS A 154 14.08 -0.26 -40.78
CA LYS A 154 13.11 -0.23 -41.90
C LYS A 154 13.61 0.51 -43.13
N VAL A 155 14.32 1.63 -42.94
CA VAL A 155 14.91 2.41 -44.05
C VAL A 155 16.01 1.62 -44.73
N LYS A 156 16.83 0.87 -43.97
CA LYS A 156 17.87 -0.02 -44.53
C LYS A 156 17.27 -1.19 -45.31
N GLU A 157 16.19 -1.81 -44.82
CA GLU A 157 15.50 -2.86 -45.57
C GLU A 157 14.85 -2.35 -46.86
N GLU A 158 14.34 -1.11 -46.88
CA GLU A 158 13.80 -0.49 -48.10
C GLU A 158 14.88 -0.13 -49.12
N GLU A 159 16.03 0.40 -48.69
CA GLU A 159 17.16 0.70 -49.58
C GLU A 159 17.70 -0.57 -50.26
N VAL A 160 17.95 -1.64 -49.50
CA VAL A 160 18.46 -2.91 -50.05
C VAL A 160 17.48 -3.51 -51.07
N LYS A 161 16.17 -3.39 -50.82
CA LYS A 161 15.12 -3.90 -51.72
C LYS A 161 14.90 -3.03 -52.96
N SER A 162 15.41 -1.80 -52.97
CA SER A 162 15.40 -0.89 -54.11
C SER A 162 16.61 -1.08 -55.02
N GLU A 163 17.77 -1.42 -54.44
CA GLU A 163 18.99 -1.77 -55.19
C GLU A 163 18.84 -3.11 -55.93
N GLU A 164 18.24 -4.13 -55.30
CA GLU A 164 17.99 -5.43 -55.94
C GLU A 164 17.05 -5.31 -57.16
N ARG A 165 15.99 -4.49 -57.07
CA ARG A 165 15.06 -4.25 -58.19
C ARG A 165 15.67 -3.46 -59.34
N GLY A 166 16.72 -2.68 -59.09
CA GLY A 166 17.49 -2.01 -60.14
C GLY A 166 18.35 -2.97 -60.99
N SER A 167 18.64 -4.16 -60.45
CA SER A 167 19.52 -5.16 -61.09
C SER A 167 18.81 -6.12 -62.05
N GLU A 168 17.48 -6.29 -61.95
CA GLU A 168 16.72 -7.26 -62.76
C GLU A 168 16.21 -6.68 -64.11
N GLY A 169 16.40 -5.39 -64.36
CA GLY A 169 15.88 -4.66 -65.53
C GLY A 169 16.83 -4.56 -66.73
N GLY A 170 17.58 -5.62 -67.07
CA GLY A 170 18.59 -5.56 -68.12
C GLY A 170 18.86 -6.88 -68.84
N GLY A 171 17.84 -7.55 -69.35
CA GLY A 171 17.95 -8.76 -70.18
C GLY A 171 17.22 -8.60 -71.51
N LYS A 172 17.98 -8.72 -72.61
CA LYS A 172 17.57 -8.61 -74.02
C LYS A 172 16.40 -9.51 -74.43
#